data_AF-A0A8G2CKF2-F1
#
_entry.id   AF-A0A8G2CKF2-F1
#
_cell.length_a   1.000
_cell.length_b   1.000
_cell.length_c   1.000
_cell.angle_alpha   90.00
_cell.angle_beta   90.00
_cell.angle_gamma   90.00
#
_symmetry.space_group_name_H-M   'P 1'
#
loop_
_entity.id
_entity.type
_entity.pdbx_description
1 polymer ?
#
loop_
_entity_poly.entity_id
_entity_poly.type
_entity_poly.pdbx_seq_one_letter_code
_entity_poly.pdbx_strand_id
1 'polypeptide(L)' 'MAWTEIARQRYCRAGLRYASDLTDAEWALIEPFMPTPSHRGRPRTVALRTIVEAIFYMLA' A
#
# COMPACT_ATOMS: atom_id res chain seq x y z
N MET A 1 5.18 -26.38 10.88
CA MET A 1 4.99 -25.07 11.54
C MET A 1 3.51 -24.74 11.49
N ALA A 2 2.88 -24.54 12.64
CA ALA A 2 1.48 -24.15 12.72
C ALA A 2 1.35 -22.62 12.77
N TRP A 3 0.27 -22.11 12.19
CA TRP A 3 -0.07 -20.70 12.27
C TRP A 3 -0.46 -20.33 13.71
N THR A 4 0.33 -19.48 14.36
CA THR A 4 0.06 -19.04 15.74
C THR A 4 -0.93 -17.87 15.75
N GLU A 5 -1.64 -17.68 16.86
CA GLU A 5 -2.56 -16.55 17.09
C GLU A 5 -1.89 -15.20 16.78
N ILE A 6 -0.64 -15.04 17.21
CA ILE A 6 0.18 -13.84 17.00
C ILE A 6 0.46 -13.62 15.50
N ALA A 7 0.81 -14.69 14.77
CA ALA A 7 0.97 -14.58 13.32
C ALA A 7 -0.35 -14.19 12.65
N ARG A 8 -1.48 -14.80 13.06
CA ARG A 8 -2.79 -14.47 12.51
C ARG A 8 -3.15 -13.00 12.66
N GLN A 9 -2.90 -12.42 13.83
CA GLN A 9 -3.10 -10.99 14.04
C GLN A 9 -2.19 -10.15 13.15
N ARG A 10 -0.91 -10.49 13.05
CA ARG A 10 0.08 -9.74 12.27
C ARG A 10 -0.20 -9.71 10.77
N TYR A 11 -0.74 -10.80 10.23
CA TYR A 11 -1.09 -10.91 8.81
C TYR A 11 -2.58 -10.68 8.53
N CYS A 12 -3.36 -10.33 9.54
CA CYS A 12 -4.75 -9.95 9.34
C CYS A 12 -4.82 -8.67 8.50
N ARG A 13 -5.47 -8.75 7.34
CA ARG A 13 -5.67 -7.62 6.42
C ARG A 13 -7.13 -7.12 6.43
N ALA A 14 -7.85 -7.36 7.52
CA ALA A 14 -9.24 -6.95 7.67
C ALA A 14 -9.38 -5.43 7.55
N GLY A 15 -10.36 -4.97 6.77
CA GLY A 15 -10.63 -3.54 6.56
C GLY A 15 -9.92 -2.93 5.35
N LEU A 16 -9.01 -3.66 4.70
CA LEU A 16 -8.46 -3.25 3.39
C LEU A 16 -9.42 -3.64 2.26
N ARG A 17 -9.33 -2.93 1.13
CA ARG A 17 -10.15 -3.23 -0.05
C ARG A 17 -9.68 -4.52 -0.72
N TYR A 18 -8.37 -4.69 -0.89
CA TYR A 18 -7.74 -5.93 -1.34
C TYR A 18 -6.73 -6.45 -0.32
N ALA A 19 -6.52 -7.77 -0.32
CA ALA A 19 -5.52 -8.39 0.56
C ALA A 19 -4.08 -7.91 0.26
N SER A 20 -3.83 -7.48 -0.98
CA SER A 20 -2.57 -6.91 -1.47
C SER A 20 -2.36 -5.44 -1.09
N ASP A 21 -3.38 -4.74 -0.62
CA ASP A 21 -3.28 -3.32 -0.28
C ASP A 21 -2.39 -3.12 0.94
N LEU A 22 -1.93 -1.88 1.11
CA LEU A 22 -1.07 -1.50 2.21
C LEU A 22 -1.90 -0.97 3.37
N THR A 23 -1.51 -1.34 4.58
CA THR A 23 -1.91 -0.63 5.79
C THR A 23 -1.26 0.76 5.85
N ASP A 24 -1.80 1.66 6.67
CA ASP A 24 -1.23 3.01 6.82
C ASP A 24 0.21 2.99 7.34
N ALA A 25 0.53 2.05 8.24
CA ALA A 25 1.87 1.86 8.76
C ALA A 25 2.85 1.38 7.67
N GLU A 26 2.42 0.48 6.78
CA GLU A 26 3.24 0.04 5.64
C GLU A 26 3.40 1.18 4.61
N TRP A 27 2.33 1.94 4.34
CA TRP A 27 2.39 3.09 3.44
C TRP A 27 3.36 4.16 3.95
N ALA A 28 3.37 4.46 5.26
CA ALA A 28 4.27 5.44 5.87
C ALA A 28 5.77 5.12 5.67
N LEU A 29 6.12 3.84 5.45
CA LEU A 29 7.49 3.44 5.13
C LEU A 29 7.85 3.70 3.66
N ILE A 30 6.86 3.70 2.77
CA ILE A 30 7.03 3.84 1.32
C ILE A 30 6.91 5.31 0.89
N GLU A 31 5.98 6.05 1.49
CA GLU A 31 5.64 7.43 1.14
C GLU A 31 6.85 8.38 1.04
N PRO A 32 7.86 8.34 1.93
CA PRO A 32 9.02 9.24 1.84
C PRO A 32 9.85 9.09 0.56
N PHE A 33 9.74 7.94 -0.12
CA PHE A 33 10.46 7.65 -1.37
C PHE A 33 9.67 8.04 -2.61
N MET A 34 8.43 8.50 -2.43
CA MET A 34 7.57 8.89 -3.52
C MET A 34 7.96 10.26 -4.09
N PRO A 35 7.90 10.45 -5.42
CA PRO A 35 8.24 11.73 -6.02
C PRO A 35 7.25 12.82 -5.61
N THR A 36 7.78 13.98 -5.23
CA THR A 36 6.99 15.18 -4.95
C THR A 36 6.15 15.60 -6.17
N PRO A 37 5.05 16.35 -5.98
CA PRO A 37 4.30 16.90 -7.09
C PRO A 37 5.18 17.70 -8.03
N SER A 38 5.12 17.38 -9.33
CA SER A 38 5.82 18.14 -10.36
C SER A 38 5.17 19.52 -10.53
N HIS A 39 5.98 20.57 -10.59
CA HIS A 39 5.54 21.92 -10.94
C HIS A 39 5.31 22.12 -12.45
N ARG A 40 5.72 21.15 -13.27
CA ARG A 40 5.63 21.19 -14.73
C ARG A 40 4.83 20.00 -15.27
N GLY A 41 4.20 20.19 -16.42
CA GLY A 41 3.39 19.17 -17.09
C GLY A 41 1.98 19.05 -16.51
N ARG A 42 1.28 17.97 -16.87
CA ARG A 42 -0.08 17.72 -16.38
C ARG A 42 -0.04 17.36 -14.88
N PRO A 43 -0.78 18.07 -14.01
CA PRO A 43 -0.88 17.70 -12.61
C PRO A 43 -1.41 16.26 -12.45
N ARG A 44 -0.83 15.51 -11.51
CA ARG A 44 -1.36 14.19 -11.14
C ARG A 44 -2.73 14.38 -10.47
N THR A 45 -3.71 13.57 -10.90
CA THR A 45 -5.06 13.55 -10.33
C THR A 45 -5.31 12.37 -9.40
N VAL A 46 -4.40 11.39 -9.37
CA VAL A 46 -4.52 10.16 -8.58
C VAL A 46 -3.45 10.17 -7.49
N ALA A 47 -3.81 9.68 -6.29
CA ALA A 47 -2.88 9.52 -5.19
C ALA A 47 -1.84 8.44 -5.50
N LEU A 48 -0.59 8.67 -5.10
CA LEU A 48 0.51 7.72 -5.34
C LEU A 48 0.27 6.37 -4.67
N ARG A 49 -0.35 6.37 -3.49
CA ARG A 49 -0.76 5.15 -2.79
C ARG A 49 -1.61 4.25 -3.66
N THR A 50 -2.64 4.82 -4.31
CA THR A 50 -3.53 4.07 -5.20
C THR A 50 -2.79 3.43 -6.36
N ILE A 51 -1.75 4.09 -6.90
CA ILE A 51 -0.92 3.54 -7.97
C ILE A 51 -0.10 2.36 -7.45
N VAL A 52 0.51 2.49 -6.27
CA VAL A 52 1.32 1.43 -5.66
C VAL A 52 0.47 0.22 -5.28
N GLU A 53 -0.68 0.44 -4.65
CA GLU A 53 -1.65 -0.60 -4.32
C GLU A 53 -2.15 -1.32 -5.58
N ALA A 54 -2.41 -0.58 -6.67
CA ALA A 54 -2.77 -1.18 -7.95
C ALA A 54 -1.64 -2.06 -8.54
N ILE A 55 -0.37 -1.64 -8.42
CA ILE A 55 0.77 -2.47 -8.83
C ILE A 55 0.84 -3.75 -8.00
N PHE A 56 0.70 -3.65 -6.67
CA PHE A 56 0.72 -4.83 -5.79
C PHE A 56 -0.47 -5.76 -6.03
N TYR A 57 -1.64 -5.22 -6.33
CA TYR A 57 -2.80 -6.01 -6.73
C TYR A 57 -2.54 -6.80 -8.02
N MET A 58 -1.88 -6.21 -9.01
CA MET A 58 -1.54 -6.90 -10.27
C MET A 58 -0.47 -7.99 -10.09
N LEU A 59 0.33 -7.94 -9.03
CA LEU A 59 1.39 -8.90 -8.74
C LEU A 59 0.95 -10.02 -7.79
N ALA A 60 -0.19 -9.85 -7.11
CA ALA A 60 -0.77 -10.80 -6.17
C ALA A 60 -1.52 -11.93 -6.89
#